data_AF-A0A7X8C7B0-F1
#
_entry.id   AF-A0A7X8C7B0-F1
#
_cell.length_a   1.000
_cell.length_b   1.000
_cell.length_c   1.000
_cell.angle_alpha   90.00
_cell.angle_beta   90.00
_cell.angle_gamma   90.00
#
_symmetry.space_group_name_H-M   'P 1'
#
loop_
_entity.id
_entity.type
_entity.pdbx_description
1 polymer ?
#
loop_
_entity_poly.entity_id
_entity_poly.type
_entity_poly.pdbx_seq_one_letter_code
_entity_poly.pdbx_strand_id
1 'polypeptide(L)' 'IWWYLETRQFGNAPHSGFGLGFERFLLFVTGMSNIRDVIPFPRTPKNADF' A
#
# COMPACT_ATOMS: atom_id res chain seq x y z
N ILE A 1 1.61 2.08 -20.50
CA ILE A 1 1.21 3.45 -20.06
C ILE A 1 0.13 4.08 -20.93
N TRP A 2 -0.04 3.66 -22.20
CA TRP A 2 -1.07 4.17 -23.12
C TRP A 2 -2.49 4.20 -22.50
N TRP A 3 -2.93 3.12 -21.84
CA TRP A 3 -4.24 3.00 -21.18
C TRP A 3 -4.47 4.04 -20.07
N TYR A 4 -3.41 4.45 -19.37
CA TYR A 4 -3.53 5.45 -18.29
C TYR A 4 -3.84 6.81 -18.94
N LEU A 5 -3.18 7.16 -20.03
CA LEU A 5 -3.38 8.46 -20.68
C LEU A 5 -4.76 8.61 -21.32
N GLU A 6 -5.36 7.53 -21.83
CA GLU A 6 -6.70 7.56 -22.42
C GLU A 6 -7.79 8.01 -21.44
N THR A 7 -7.65 7.70 -20.14
CA THR A 7 -8.59 8.17 -19.11
C THR A 7 -8.63 9.70 -18.95
N ARG A 8 -7.63 10.43 -19.49
CA ARG A 8 -7.58 11.89 -19.48
C ARG A 8 -8.14 12.52 -20.75
N GLN A 9 -8.34 11.75 -21.82
CA GLN A 9 -8.72 12.25 -23.14
C GLN A 9 -10.23 12.47 -23.28
N PHE A 10 -11.06 11.68 -22.59
CA PHE A 10 -12.52 11.74 -22.70
C PHE A 10 -13.18 12.24 -21.40
N GLY A 11 -13.05 13.54 -21.10
CA GLY A 11 -13.74 14.17 -19.97
C GLY A 11 -13.07 13.95 -18.61
N ASN A 12 -11.80 14.36 -18.48
CA ASN A 12 -11.08 14.28 -17.21
C ASN A 12 -11.68 15.24 -16.15
N ALA A 13 -12.06 14.71 -14.99
CA ALA A 13 -12.44 15.51 -13.84
C ALA A 13 -11.20 15.79 -12.96
N PRO A 14 -11.13 16.94 -12.25
CA PRO A 14 -10.09 17.18 -11.27
C PRO A 14 -10.20 16.14 -10.14
N HIS A 15 -9.25 15.21 -10.09
CA HIS A 15 -9.24 14.11 -9.14
C HIS A 15 -7.98 14.13 -8.28
N SER A 16 -8.13 13.80 -7.00
CA SER A 16 -7.05 13.65 -6.02
C SER A 16 -7.19 12.27 -5.38
N GLY A 17 -6.08 11.68 -4.94
CA GLY A 17 -6.07 10.41 -4.22
C GLY A 17 -4.91 10.36 -3.24
N PHE A 18 -5.07 9.57 -2.19
CA PHE A 18 -4.01 9.26 -1.26
C PHE A 18 -3.88 7.75 -1.11
N GLY A 19 -2.67 7.28 -0.78
CA GLY A 19 -2.39 5.90 -0.44
C GLY A 19 -2.06 5.79 1.03
N LEU A 20 -2.62 4.79 1.70
CA LEU A 20 -2.28 4.46 3.08
C LEU A 20 -1.79 3.01 3.13
N GLY A 21 -0.60 2.82 3.68
CA GLY A 21 -0.07 1.48 3.96
C GLY A 21 -0.77 0.91 5.18
N PHE A 22 -1.60 -0.12 4.98
CA PHE A 22 -2.42 -0.70 6.04
C PHE A 22 -1.59 -1.21 7.21
N GLU A 23 -0.47 -1.87 6.93
CA GLU A 23 0.43 -2.45 7.93
C GLU A 23 1.18 -1.35 8.70
N ARG A 24 1.45 -0.20 8.06
CA ARG A 24 2.01 0.97 8.74
C ARG A 24 0.99 1.68 9.63
N PHE A 25 -0.29 1.67 9.26
CA PHE A 25 -1.34 2.16 10.13
C PHE A 25 -1.53 1.24 11.34
N LEU A 26 -1.48 -0.08 11.15
CA LEU A 26 -1.50 -1.04 12.26
C LEU A 26 -0.30 -0.87 13.19
N LEU A 27 0.90 -0.60 12.68
CA LEU A 27 2.06 -0.27 13.53
C LEU A 27 1.79 0.93 14.43
N PHE A 28 1.19 1.98 13.87
CA PHE A 28 0.88 3.19 14.61
C PHE A 28 -0.16 2.95 15.71
N VAL A 29 -1.22 2.18 15.42
CA VAL A 29 -2.30 1.90 16.39
C VAL A 29 -1.86 0.90 17.47
N THR A 30 -1.03 -0.09 17.12
CA THR A 30 -0.57 -1.14 18.04
C THR A 30 0.67 -0.75 18.85
N GLY A 31 1.38 0.32 18.47
CA GLY A 31 2.61 0.76 19.13
C GLY A 31 3.80 -0.17 18.93
N MET A 32 3.70 -1.14 18.03
CA MET A 32 4.80 -2.07 17.73
C MET A 32 5.91 -1.38 16.93
N SER A 33 7.16 -1.74 17.20
CA SER A 33 8.33 -1.12 16.58
C SER A 33 8.71 -1.74 15.22
N ASN A 34 8.16 -2.91 14.88
CA ASN A 34 8.53 -3.66 13.69
C ASN A 34 7.30 -4.11 12.88
N ILE A 35 7.30 -3.79 11.57
CA ILE A 35 6.20 -4.12 10.64
C ILE A 35 5.96 -5.62 10.48
N ARG A 36 6.93 -6.46 10.87
CA ARG A 36 6.81 -7.91 10.79
C ARG A 36 5.86 -8.47 11.85
N ASP A 37 5.67 -7.76 12.95
CA ASP A 37 4.84 -8.22 14.07
C ASP A 37 3.35 -7.87 13.87
N VAL A 38 3.04 -6.96 12.92
CA VAL A 38 1.68 -6.58 12.55
C VAL A 38 1.10 -7.40 11.38
N ILE A 39 1.85 -8.37 10.83
CA ILE A 39 1.42 -9.23 9.73
C ILE A 39 1.61 -10.70 10.13
N PRO A 40 0.60 -11.58 9.99
CA PRO A 40 0.74 -12.99 10.37
C PRO A 40 1.86 -13.74 9.63
N PHE A 41 2.11 -13.40 8.36
CA PHE A 41 3.09 -14.04 7.49
C PHE A 41 3.96 -12.99 6.79
N PRO A 42 4.96 -12.41 7.48
CA PRO A 42 5.77 -11.33 6.93
C PRO A 42 6.70 -11.85 5.83
N ARG A 43 6.53 -11.33 4.60
CA ARG A 43 7.45 -11.61 3.49
C ARG A 43 8.62 -10.62 3.51
N THR A 44 9.83 -11.12 3.69
CA THR A 44 11.06 -10.30 3.64
C THR A 44 12.05 -10.91 2.67
N PRO A 45 13.04 -10.16 2.14
CA PRO A 45 14.09 -10.75 1.33
C PRO A 45 14.70 -11.96 2.04
N LYS A 46 14.72 -13.12 1.37
CA LYS A 46 15.17 -14.43 1.88
C LYS A 46 14.28 -15.15 2.92
N ASN A 47 13.09 -14.64 3.25
CA ASN A 47 12.12 -15.35 4.11
C ASN A 47 10.77 -15.47 3.39
N ALA A 48 10.36 -16.71 3.13
CA ALA A 48 9.09 -17.06 2.48
C ALA A 48 8.41 -18.28 3.14
N ASP A 49 8.66 -18.50 4.43
CA ASP A 49 7.98 -19.53 5.21
C ASP A 49 6.66 -19.00 5.81
N PHE A 50 5.81 -19.91 6.28
CA PHE A 50 4.57 -19.63 7.00
C PHE A 50 4.89 -19.50 8.49
#